data_AF-A0A7W1SGE1-F1
#
_entry.id   AF-A0A7W1SGE1-F1
#
_cell.length_a   1.000
_cell.length_b   1.000
_cell.length_c   1.000
_cell.angle_alpha   90.00
_cell.angle_beta   90.00
_cell.angle_gamma   90.00
#
_symmetry.space_group_name_H-M   'P 1'
#
loop_
_entity.id
_entity.type
_entity.pdbx_description
1 polymer ?
#
loop_
_entity_poly.entity_id
_entity_poly.type
_entity_poly.pdbx_seq_one_letter_code
_entity_poly.pdbx_strand_id
1 'polypeptide(L)'
;MTGYDQDLWAERLRYDEVEPSDAIEQFSVLRRRNLRLLQRTPEAALQRVGVHVERGEESLAHLVRLYAGHDLLHLRQVERVRATVA
;
A
#
# COMPACT_ATOMS: atom_id res chain seq x y z
N MET A 1 4.60 0.20 15.17
CA MET A 1 4.64 -0.23 13.75
C MET A 1 6.09 -0.30 13.36
N THR A 2 6.57 -1.51 13.07
CA THR A 2 7.96 -1.77 12.72
C THR A 2 8.17 -1.46 11.25
N GLY A 3 9.27 -0.79 10.92
CA GLY A 3 9.72 -0.61 9.54
C GLY A 3 10.19 -1.95 8.96
N TYR A 4 10.30 -1.99 7.65
CA TYR A 4 10.87 -3.13 6.93
C TYR A 4 11.64 -2.61 5.73
N ASP A 5 12.63 -3.39 5.30
CA ASP A 5 13.39 -3.08 4.10
C ASP A 5 12.60 -3.58 2.87
N GLN A 6 11.95 -2.65 2.18
CA GLN A 6 11.12 -2.95 1.02
C GLN A 6 11.94 -3.43 -0.18
N ASP A 7 13.19 -2.97 -0.32
CA ASP A 7 14.06 -3.33 -1.44
C ASP A 7 14.56 -4.76 -1.24
N LEU A 8 14.95 -5.11 -0.01
CA LEU A 8 15.30 -6.47 0.35
C LEU A 8 14.12 -7.44 0.17
N TRP A 9 12.89 -7.01 0.44
CA TRP A 9 11.71 -7.83 0.16
C TRP A 9 11.52 -8.06 -1.33
N ALA A 10 11.60 -7.01 -2.15
CA ALA A 10 11.45 -7.13 -3.60
C ALA A 10 12.50 -8.08 -4.20
N GLU A 11 13.75 -7.97 -3.75
CA GLU A 11 14.85 -8.84 -4.16
C GLU A 11 14.64 -10.30 -3.69
N ARG A 12 14.43 -10.51 -2.39
CA ARG A 12 14.41 -11.86 -1.79
C ARG A 12 13.15 -12.64 -2.11
N LEU A 13 12.04 -11.95 -2.37
CA LEU A 13 10.78 -12.55 -2.79
C LEU A 13 10.62 -12.59 -4.31
N ARG A 14 11.65 -12.16 -5.07
CA ARG A 14 11.74 -12.28 -6.54
C ARG A 14 10.51 -11.70 -7.24
N TYR A 15 10.17 -10.46 -6.91
CA TYR A 15 8.98 -9.79 -7.46
C TYR A 15 9.03 -9.66 -8.99
N ASP A 16 10.23 -9.65 -9.58
CA ASP A 16 10.48 -9.64 -11.02
C ASP A 16 10.07 -10.93 -11.73
N GLU A 17 9.87 -12.02 -10.99
CA GLU A 17 9.42 -13.31 -11.52
C GLU A 17 7.95 -13.60 -11.29
N VAL A 18 7.25 -12.68 -10.62
CA VAL A 18 5.81 -12.81 -10.36
C VAL A 18 5.03 -12.43 -11.61
N GLU A 19 4.14 -13.32 -12.06
CA GLU A 19 3.20 -13.01 -13.12
C GLU A 19 2.35 -11.78 -12.73
N PRO A 20 2.30 -10.72 -13.55
CA PRO A 20 1.60 -9.49 -13.18
C PRO A 20 0.12 -9.69 -12.83
N SER A 21 -0.54 -10.66 -13.46
CA SER A 21 -1.93 -11.02 -13.14
C SER A 21 -2.10 -11.46 -11.69
N ASP A 22 -1.17 -12.25 -11.19
CA ASP A 22 -1.22 -12.85 -9.86
C ASP A 22 -0.98 -11.77 -8.80
N ALA A 23 -0.01 -10.87 -9.04
CA ALA A 23 0.22 -9.71 -8.20
C ALA A 23 -1.02 -8.80 -8.11
N ILE A 24 -1.68 -8.54 -9.25
CA ILE A 24 -2.91 -7.73 -9.31
C ILE A 24 -4.05 -8.42 -8.58
N GLU A 25 -4.20 -9.73 -8.71
CA GLU A 25 -5.22 -10.50 -8.00
C GLU A 25 -5.02 -10.41 -6.48
N GLN A 26 -3.80 -10.68 -6.00
CA GLN A 26 -3.44 -10.60 -4.58
C GLN A 26 -3.70 -9.20 -4.02
N PHE A 27 -3.22 -8.15 -4.71
CA PHE A 27 -3.49 -6.77 -4.33
C PHE A 27 -4.99 -6.48 -4.27
N SER A 28 -5.76 -6.95 -5.27
CA SER A 28 -7.21 -6.71 -5.35
C SER A 28 -7.97 -7.37 -4.20
N VAL A 29 -7.59 -8.59 -3.80
CA VAL A 29 -8.18 -9.28 -2.64
C VAL A 29 -7.91 -8.49 -1.36
N LEU A 30 -6.65 -8.09 -1.12
CA LEU A 30 -6.26 -7.33 0.06
C LEU A 30 -6.93 -5.96 0.11
N ARG A 31 -6.99 -5.26 -1.03
CA ARG A 31 -7.67 -3.97 -1.17
C ARG A 31 -9.14 -4.07 -0.79
N ARG A 32 -9.87 -5.03 -1.37
CA ARG A 32 -11.29 -5.23 -1.08
C ARG A 32 -11.54 -5.55 0.40
N ARG A 33 -10.68 -6.36 1.02
CA ARG A 33 -10.77 -6.66 2.46
C ARG A 33 -10.57 -5.41 3.31
N ASN A 34 -9.52 -4.64 3.03
CA ASN A 34 -9.19 -3.43 3.79
C ASN A 34 -10.27 -2.35 3.64
N LEU A 35 -10.80 -2.14 2.43
CA LEU A 35 -11.89 -1.19 2.22
C LEU A 35 -13.16 -1.57 3.00
N ARG A 36 -13.54 -2.85 3.03
CA ARG A 36 -14.68 -3.32 3.85
C ARG A 36 -14.48 -3.07 5.34
N LEU A 37 -13.25 -3.24 5.84
CA LEU A 37 -12.90 -2.93 7.23
C LEU A 37 -13.02 -1.43 7.50
N LEU A 38 -12.44 -0.60 6.64
CA LEU A 38 -12.44 0.86 6.79
C LEU A 38 -13.86 1.46 6.69
N GLN A 39 -14.69 0.96 5.78
CA GLN A 39 -16.10 1.38 5.65
C GLN A 39 -16.94 1.12 6.91
N ARG A 40 -16.54 0.13 7.73
CA ARG A 40 -17.22 -0.23 8.98
C ARG A 40 -16.54 0.37 10.21
N THR A 41 -15.46 1.13 10.02
CA THR A 41 -14.70 1.73 11.11
C THR A 41 -15.42 3.01 11.56
N PRO A 42 -15.77 3.15 12.86
CA PRO A 42 -16.36 4.39 13.36
C PRO A 42 -15.42 5.58 13.17
N GLU A 43 -15.97 6.76 12.87
CA GLU A 43 -15.19 7.99 12.66
C GLU A 43 -14.22 8.28 13.82
N ALA A 44 -14.69 8.13 15.06
CA ALA A 44 -13.85 8.32 16.25
C ALA A 44 -12.64 7.36 16.30
N ALA A 45 -12.74 6.17 15.70
CA ALA A 45 -11.63 5.21 15.65
C ALA A 45 -10.56 5.63 14.62
N LEU A 46 -10.85 6.52 13.67
CA LEU A 46 -9.86 7.04 12.74
C LEU A 46 -8.81 7.92 13.43
N GLN A 47 -9.11 8.42 14.63
CA GLN A 47 -8.18 9.20 15.46
C GLN A 47 -7.21 8.32 16.27
N ARG A 48 -7.36 6.99 16.25
CA ARG A 48 -6.41 6.09 16.92
C ARG A 48 -5.03 6.21 16.28
N VAL A 49 -4.01 6.28 17.12
CA VAL A 49 -2.61 6.47 16.74
C VAL A 49 -1.82 5.19 16.98
N GLY A 50 -1.00 4.83 16.00
CA GLY A 50 0.12 3.90 16.17
C GLY A 50 1.46 4.65 16.08
N VAL A 51 2.51 4.11 16.70
CA VAL A 51 3.86 4.69 16.62
C VAL A 51 4.69 3.92 15.60
N HIS A 52 5.05 4.55 14.48
CA HIS A 52 6.01 4.04 13.50
C HIS A 52 7.45 4.28 13.98
N VAL A 53 8.29 3.25 13.94
CA VAL A 53 9.68 3.33 14.45
C VAL A 53 10.53 4.41 13.78
N GLU A 54 10.25 4.72 12.51
CA GLU A 54 10.97 5.76 11.75
C GLU A 54 10.22 7.09 11.62
N ARG A 55 8.88 7.09 11.71
CA ARG A 55 8.04 8.26 11.37
C ARG A 55 7.29 8.85 12.57
N GLY A 56 7.38 8.21 13.73
CA GLY A 56 6.68 8.63 14.93
C GLY A 56 5.18 8.31 14.87
N GLU A 57 4.36 9.17 15.45
CA GLU A 57 2.92 8.96 15.55
C GLU A 57 2.19 9.07 14.21
N GLU A 58 1.39 8.06 13.87
CA GLU A 58 0.54 8.04 12.69
C GLU A 58 -0.90 7.65 13.08
N SER A 59 -1.87 8.52 12.81
CA SER A 59 -3.28 8.19 12.99
C SER A 59 -3.80 7.27 11.88
N LEU A 60 -4.83 6.49 12.16
CA LEU A 60 -5.50 5.67 11.13
C LEU A 60 -6.01 6.54 9.97
N ALA A 61 -6.54 7.73 10.24
CA ALA A 61 -6.93 8.70 9.20
C ALA A 61 -5.74 9.12 8.32
N HIS A 62 -4.57 9.35 8.91
CA HIS A 62 -3.35 9.67 8.17
C HIS A 62 -2.94 8.50 7.27
N LEU A 63 -2.90 7.27 7.81
CA LEU A 63 -2.53 6.07 7.05
C LEU A 63 -3.45 5.82 5.86
N VAL A 64 -4.77 6.00 6.00
CA VAL A 64 -5.72 5.84 4.89
C VAL A 64 -5.39 6.81 3.74
N ARG A 65 -5.12 8.08 4.05
CA ARG A 65 -4.74 9.08 3.05
C ARG A 65 -3.38 8.78 2.42
N LEU A 66 -2.41 8.38 3.23
CA LEU A 66 -1.07 8.01 2.78
C LEU A 66 -1.13 6.88 1.74
N TYR A 67 -1.84 5.79 2.04
CA TYR A 67 -1.96 4.67 1.11
C TYR A 67 -2.78 5.01 -0.14
N ALA A 68 -3.82 5.84 -0.04
CA ALA A 68 -4.54 6.30 -1.22
C ALA A 68 -3.64 7.13 -2.16
N GLY A 69 -2.80 8.01 -1.61
CA GLY A 69 -1.82 8.77 -2.38
C GLY A 69 -0.73 7.88 -2.99
N HIS A 70 -0.26 6.89 -2.22
CA HIS A 70 0.72 5.90 -2.67
C HIS A 70 0.23 5.08 -3.87
N ASP A 71 -1.03 4.65 -3.86
CA ASP A 71 -1.63 3.93 -4.99
C ASP A 71 -1.61 4.78 -6.27
N LEU A 72 -2.01 6.05 -6.16
CA LEU A 72 -2.00 6.98 -7.29
C LEU A 72 -0.57 7.24 -7.81
N LEU A 73 0.42 7.31 -6.91
CA LEU A 73 1.82 7.46 -7.29
C LEU A 73 2.29 6.28 -8.14
N HIS A 74 2.05 5.05 -7.69
CA HIS A 74 2.48 3.85 -8.43
C HIS A 74 1.71 3.66 -9.73
N LEU A 75 0.42 3.98 -9.77
CA LEU A 75 -0.34 3.95 -11.02
C LEU A 75 0.30 4.87 -12.07
N ARG A 76 0.66 6.10 -11.68
CA ARG A 76 1.38 7.02 -12.59
C ARG A 76 2.76 6.52 -12.98
N GLN A 77 3.46 5.81 -12.10
CA GLN A 77 4.75 5.18 -12.45
C GLN A 77 4.55 4.12 -13.54
N VAL A 78 3.57 3.22 -13.39
CA VAL A 78 3.24 2.20 -14.39
C VAL A 78 2.84 2.83 -15.72
N GLU A 79 2.02 3.89 -15.69
CA GLU A 79 1.62 4.63 -16.90
C GLU A 79 2.82 5.24 -17.63
N ARG A 80 3.76 5.85 -16.91
CA ARG A 80 4.99 6.40 -17.49
C ARG A 80 5.87 5.34 -18.12
N VAL A 81 6.05 4.20 -17.44
CA VAL A 81 6.83 3.07 -17.98
C VAL A 81 6.16 2.54 -19.25
N ARG A 82 4.84 2.32 -19.23
CA ARG A 82 4.09 1.85 -20.40
C ARG A 82 4.22 2.79 -21.60
N ALA A 83 4.23 4.11 -21.37
CA ALA A 83 4.43 5.10 -22.44
C ALA A 83 5.86 5.14 -23.01
N THR A 84 6.84 4.52 -22.34
CA THR A 84 8.24 4.46 -22.79
C THR A 84 8.55 3.18 -23.57
N VAL A 85 7.75 2.12 -23.36
CA VAL A 85 7.95 0.80 -23.99
C VAL A 85 7.04 0.60 -25.22
N ALA A 86 6.02 1.46 -25.39
CA ALA A 86 5.16 1.53 -26.57
C ALA A 86 5.80 2.37 -27.69
#